data_AF-A0A7C3YXB9-F1
#
_entry.id   AF-A0A7C3YXB9-F1
#
_cell.length_a   1.000
_cell.length_b   1.000
_cell.length_c   1.000
_cell.angle_alpha   90.00
_cell.angle_beta   90.00
_cell.angle_gamma   90.00
#
_symmetry.space_group_name_H-M   'P 1'
#
loop_
_entity.id
_entity.type
_entity.pdbx_description
1 polymer ?
#
loop_
_entity_poly.entity_id
_entity_poly.type
_entity_poly.pdbx_seq_one_letter_code
_entity_poly.pdbx_strand_id
1 'polypeptide(L)'
;MNKVILIILFFVIFCHQAFSQEIQNQEILKLYDSQAIYIHHDVFGNWYVKNAEILPLGRFGSNLIRELAGSKYALEEMEKAQKKAKKGFIVGIFATSIALTGTILEIADVEYSHKREAYISMVISSAILAKVSYGYKQSALSSMNRAVWLYNRDLVSGRLKRVSY
;
A
#
# COMPACT_ATOMS: atom_id res chain seq x y z
N MET A 1 -52.93 -35.28 -10.94
CA MET A 1 -51.73 -34.79 -10.24
C MET A 1 -51.93 -33.30 -9.98
N ASN A 2 -52.10 -32.90 -8.71
CA ASN A 2 -52.66 -31.59 -8.35
C ASN A 2 -51.68 -30.43 -8.65
N LYS A 3 -52.15 -29.39 -9.35
CA LYS A 3 -51.40 -28.15 -9.62
C LYS A 3 -50.77 -27.53 -8.36
N VAL A 4 -51.41 -27.73 -7.20
CA VAL A 4 -50.92 -27.31 -5.87
C VAL A 4 -49.58 -27.98 -5.51
N ILE A 5 -49.43 -29.28 -5.80
CA ILE A 5 -48.20 -30.03 -5.50
C ILE A 5 -47.04 -29.50 -6.36
N LEU A 6 -47.32 -29.14 -7.60
CA LEU A 6 -46.32 -28.59 -8.52
C LEU A 6 -45.79 -27.22 -8.06
N ILE A 7 -46.68 -26.35 -7.57
CA ILE A 7 -46.33 -25.02 -7.05
C ILE A 7 -45.47 -25.14 -5.79
N ILE A 8 -45.84 -26.04 -4.87
CA ILE A 8 -45.06 -26.29 -3.64
C ILE A 8 -43.65 -26.78 -3.99
N LEU A 9 -43.52 -27.72 -4.94
CA LEU A 9 -42.23 -28.20 -5.42
C LEU A 9 -41.37 -27.07 -6.01
N PHE A 10 -41.97 -26.20 -6.83
CA PHE A 10 -41.26 -25.06 -7.41
C PHE A 10 -40.79 -24.07 -6.34
N PHE A 11 -41.61 -23.82 -5.33
CA PHE A 11 -41.28 -22.93 -4.21
C PHE A 11 -40.14 -23.48 -3.35
N VAL A 12 -40.14 -24.78 -3.06
CA VAL A 12 -39.08 -25.45 -2.29
C VAL A 12 -37.75 -25.43 -3.04
N ILE A 13 -37.75 -25.68 -4.36
CA ILE A 13 -36.55 -25.62 -5.21
C ILE A 13 -35.98 -24.19 -5.22
N PHE A 14 -36.84 -23.18 -5.39
CA PHE A 14 -36.43 -21.78 -5.40
C PHE A 14 -35.83 -21.35 -4.06
N CYS A 15 -36.46 -21.73 -2.94
CA CYS A 15 -35.92 -21.47 -1.59
C CYS A 15 -34.58 -22.18 -1.35
N HIS A 16 -34.40 -23.42 -1.83
CA HIS A 16 -33.11 -24.12 -1.73
C HIS A 16 -32.02 -23.43 -2.54
N GLN A 17 -32.34 -22.91 -3.74
CA GLN A 17 -31.38 -22.16 -4.54
C GLN A 17 -30.97 -20.85 -3.88
N ALA A 18 -31.92 -20.09 -3.34
CA ALA A 18 -31.64 -18.85 -2.61
C ALA A 18 -30.77 -19.09 -1.37
N PHE A 19 -31.08 -20.12 -0.58
CA PHE A 19 -30.31 -20.47 0.63
C PHE A 19 -28.89 -20.96 0.30
N SER A 20 -28.74 -21.76 -0.76
CA SER A 20 -27.42 -22.21 -1.23
C SER A 20 -26.54 -21.02 -1.66
N GLN A 21 -27.13 -20.05 -2.37
CA GLN A 21 -26.43 -18.85 -2.82
C GLN A 21 -26.00 -17.94 -1.64
N GLU A 22 -26.79 -17.89 -0.57
CA GLU A 22 -26.46 -17.14 0.64
C GLU A 22 -25.33 -17.79 1.44
N ILE A 23 -25.33 -19.13 1.57
CA ILE A 23 -24.21 -19.86 2.18
C ILE A 23 -22.92 -19.65 1.38
N GLN A 24 -22.99 -19.76 0.05
CA GLN A 24 -21.84 -19.52 -0.82
C GLN A 24 -21.28 -18.11 -0.66
N ASN A 25 -22.15 -17.10 -0.54
CA ASN A 25 -21.74 -15.72 -0.31
C ASN A 25 -21.06 -15.53 1.06
N GLN A 26 -21.55 -16.17 2.12
CA GLN A 26 -20.91 -16.11 3.44
C GLN A 26 -19.52 -16.76 3.46
N GLU A 27 -19.34 -17.87 2.75
CA GLU A 27 -18.03 -18.51 2.61
C GLU A 27 -17.05 -17.64 1.82
N ILE A 28 -17.50 -17.00 0.74
CA ILE A 28 -16.71 -16.06 -0.06
C ILE A 28 -16.30 -14.84 0.78
N LEU A 29 -17.20 -14.28 1.59
CA LEU A 29 -16.91 -13.14 2.47
C LEU A 29 -15.86 -13.49 3.53
N LYS A 30 -15.99 -14.64 4.19
CA LYS A 30 -14.98 -15.11 5.16
C LYS A 30 -13.61 -15.35 4.50
N LEU A 31 -13.60 -15.88 3.29
CA LEU A 31 -12.37 -16.06 2.52
C LEU A 31 -11.75 -14.72 2.12
N TYR A 32 -12.58 -13.76 1.73
CA TYR A 32 -12.14 -12.41 1.39
C TYR A 32 -11.52 -11.71 2.61
N ASP A 33 -12.16 -11.76 3.78
CA ASP A 33 -11.66 -11.11 5.00
C ASP A 33 -10.34 -11.72 5.50
N SER A 34 -10.13 -13.03 5.28
CA SER A 34 -8.84 -13.67 5.62
C SER A 34 -7.74 -13.30 4.62
N GLN A 35 -8.01 -13.30 3.32
CA GLN A 35 -6.95 -13.17 2.32
C GLN A 35 -6.73 -11.75 1.80
N ALA A 36 -7.69 -10.84 1.96
CA ALA A 36 -7.57 -9.46 1.53
C ALA A 36 -6.51 -8.72 2.34
N ILE A 37 -5.84 -7.80 1.66
CA ILE A 37 -4.82 -6.94 2.25
C ILE A 37 -5.31 -5.50 2.21
N TYR A 38 -5.04 -4.72 3.25
CA TYR A 38 -5.30 -3.28 3.27
C TYR A 38 -4.09 -2.53 3.80
N ILE A 39 -3.82 -1.35 3.26
CA ILE A 39 -2.76 -0.49 3.79
C ILE A 39 -3.29 0.22 5.03
N HIS A 40 -2.51 0.17 6.12
CA HIS A 40 -2.81 0.85 7.36
C HIS A 40 -1.69 1.85 7.68
N HIS A 41 -2.08 3.06 8.07
CA HIS A 41 -1.15 4.12 8.43
C HIS A 41 -1.50 4.59 9.84
N ASP A 42 -0.50 4.62 10.70
CA ASP A 42 -0.63 5.19 12.04
C ASP A 42 0.54 6.15 12.33
N VAL A 43 0.57 6.67 13.55
CA VAL A 43 1.62 7.60 14.00
C VAL A 43 2.99 6.92 14.09
N PHE A 44 3.02 5.59 14.23
CA PHE A 44 4.22 4.79 14.39
C PHE A 44 4.80 4.31 13.07
N GLY A 45 4.04 4.37 11.97
CA GLY A 45 4.53 4.15 10.63
C GLY A 45 3.49 3.64 9.64
N ASN A 46 4.02 2.96 8.62
CA ASN A 46 3.21 2.35 7.58
C ASN A 46 3.17 0.84 7.81
N TRP A 47 1.95 0.29 7.79
CA TRP A 47 1.63 -1.10 8.05
C TRP A 47 0.73 -1.65 6.94
N TYR A 48 0.49 -2.95 6.96
CA TYR A 48 -0.60 -3.56 6.19
C TYR A 48 -1.38 -4.51 7.09
N VAL A 49 -2.66 -4.68 6.82
CA VAL A 49 -3.53 -5.62 7.53
C VAL A 49 -3.75 -6.83 6.65
N LYS A 50 -3.61 -8.02 7.21
CA LYS A 50 -3.96 -9.31 6.61
C LYS A 50 -4.39 -10.27 7.71
N ASN A 51 -5.41 -11.10 7.50
CA ASN A 51 -5.93 -12.02 8.53
C ASN A 51 -6.23 -11.33 9.88
N ALA A 52 -6.75 -10.09 9.86
CA ALA A 52 -6.96 -9.25 11.04
C ALA A 52 -5.71 -8.91 11.88
N GLU A 53 -4.50 -9.15 11.36
CA GLU A 53 -3.23 -8.79 11.99
C GLU A 53 -2.64 -7.55 11.32
N ILE A 54 -2.10 -6.63 12.14
CA ILE A 54 -1.35 -5.46 11.66
C ILE A 54 0.12 -5.88 11.53
N LEU A 55 0.62 -5.87 10.30
CA LEU A 55 1.95 -6.35 9.95
C LEU A 55 2.82 -5.22 9.40
N PRO A 56 4.13 -5.20 9.70
CA PRO A 56 5.01 -4.15 9.21
C PRO A 56 5.19 -4.27 7.70
N LEU A 57 5.03 -3.15 6.98
CA LEU A 57 5.31 -3.08 5.54
C LEU A 57 6.74 -3.52 5.18
N GLY A 58 7.68 -3.33 6.12
CA GLY A 58 9.10 -3.56 5.89
C GLY A 58 9.75 -2.43 5.09
N ARG A 59 11.08 -2.48 4.96
CA ARG A 59 11.83 -1.42 4.26
C ARG A 59 11.37 -1.33 2.81
N PHE A 60 10.82 -0.18 2.43
CA PHE A 60 10.23 0.07 1.11
C PHE A 60 9.11 -0.92 0.73
N GLY A 61 8.44 -1.55 1.70
CA GLY A 61 7.37 -2.52 1.41
C GLY A 61 7.86 -3.93 1.09
N SER A 62 9.07 -4.31 1.55
CA SER A 62 9.66 -5.64 1.31
C SER A 62 8.84 -6.81 1.85
N ASN A 63 8.03 -6.61 2.89
CA ASN A 63 7.20 -7.68 3.44
C ASN A 63 5.92 -7.81 2.62
N LEU A 64 5.29 -6.68 2.29
CA LEU A 64 4.09 -6.65 1.45
C LEU A 64 4.33 -7.30 0.08
N ILE A 65 5.51 -7.13 -0.52
CA ILE A 65 5.80 -7.76 -1.83
C ILE A 65 5.73 -9.30 -1.77
N ARG A 66 6.05 -9.91 -0.62
CA ARG A 66 5.95 -11.36 -0.41
C ARG A 66 4.49 -11.79 -0.34
N GLU A 67 3.65 -10.99 0.31
CA GLU A 67 2.21 -11.26 0.42
C GLU A 67 1.49 -11.12 -0.93
N LEU A 68 1.97 -10.21 -1.78
CA LEU A 68 1.44 -10.01 -3.13
C LEU A 68 1.97 -11.06 -4.13
N ALA A 69 2.82 -12.00 -3.69
CA ALA A 69 3.33 -13.07 -4.52
C ALA A 69 2.16 -13.93 -5.03
N GLY A 70 1.93 -13.88 -6.34
CA GLY A 70 0.79 -14.55 -6.99
C GLY A 70 0.02 -13.64 -7.95
N SER A 71 0.02 -12.31 -7.73
CA SER A 71 -0.53 -11.35 -8.69
C SER A 71 0.59 -10.63 -9.43
N LYS A 72 0.81 -10.98 -10.70
CA LYS A 72 1.82 -10.35 -11.56
C LYS A 72 1.64 -8.83 -11.63
N TYR A 73 0.42 -8.36 -11.83
CA TYR A 73 0.13 -6.92 -11.94
C TYR A 73 0.31 -6.18 -10.61
N ALA A 74 -0.02 -6.81 -9.48
CA ALA A 74 0.25 -6.23 -8.16
C ALA A 74 1.75 -6.08 -7.92
N LEU A 75 2.54 -7.09 -8.29
CA LEU A 75 4.01 -7.04 -8.17
C LEU A 75 4.62 -5.92 -9.03
N GLU A 76 4.17 -5.75 -10.27
CA GLU A 76 4.64 -4.68 -11.15
C GLU A 76 4.38 -3.28 -10.56
N GLU A 77 3.21 -3.05 -9.96
CA GLU A 77 2.92 -1.78 -9.27
C GLU A 77 3.71 -1.63 -7.97
N MET A 78 3.95 -2.73 -7.26
CA MET A 78 4.75 -2.73 -6.03
C MET A 78 6.23 -2.41 -6.32
N GLU A 79 6.78 -2.88 -7.44
CA GLU A 79 8.12 -2.51 -7.89
C GLU A 79 8.23 -1.01 -8.21
N LYS A 80 7.19 -0.43 -8.84
CA LYS A 80 7.11 1.02 -9.06
C LYS A 80 7.08 1.76 -7.72
N ALA A 81 6.30 1.27 -6.76
CA ALA A 81 6.25 1.83 -5.41
C ALA A 81 7.63 1.79 -4.74
N GLN A 82 8.34 0.66 -4.78
CA GLN A 82 9.69 0.52 -4.26
C GLN A 82 10.69 1.48 -4.90
N LYS A 83 10.68 1.59 -6.24
CA LYS A 83 11.57 2.51 -6.96
C LYS A 83 11.34 3.97 -6.53
N LYS A 84 10.07 4.38 -6.41
CA LYS A 84 9.71 5.73 -5.95
C LYS A 84 10.09 5.95 -4.49
N ALA A 85 9.84 4.98 -3.60
CA ALA A 85 10.21 5.07 -2.19
C ALA A 85 11.73 5.19 -2.00
N LYS A 86 12.53 4.42 -2.75
CA LYS A 86 13.99 4.52 -2.77
C LYS A 86 14.47 5.91 -3.22
N LYS A 87 13.92 6.43 -4.34
CA LYS A 87 14.23 7.78 -4.82
C LYS A 87 13.88 8.84 -3.77
N GLY A 88 12.69 8.76 -3.18
CA GLY A 88 12.26 9.67 -2.13
C GLY A 88 13.17 9.63 -0.90
N PHE A 89 13.61 8.44 -0.48
CA PHE A 89 14.55 8.27 0.62
C PHE A 89 15.92 8.91 0.32
N ILE A 90 16.49 8.63 -0.85
CA ILE A 90 17.78 9.20 -1.27
C ILE A 90 17.71 10.73 -1.32
N VAL A 91 16.70 11.29 -1.98
CA VAL A 91 16.50 12.74 -2.06
C VAL A 91 16.30 13.36 -0.66
N GLY A 92 15.59 12.66 0.23
CA GLY A 92 15.39 13.08 1.61
C GLY A 92 16.68 13.14 2.43
N ILE A 93 17.59 12.16 2.23
CA ILE A 93 18.93 12.20 2.83
C ILE A 93 19.68 13.43 2.34
N PHE A 94 19.73 13.68 1.03
CA PHE A 94 20.42 14.87 0.49
C PHE A 94 19.84 16.18 1.03
N ALA A 95 18.51 16.30 1.10
CA ALA A 95 17.85 17.47 1.69
C ALA A 95 18.28 17.69 3.16
N THR A 96 18.36 16.60 3.93
CA THR A 96 18.76 16.61 5.35
C THR A 96 20.23 16.96 5.50
N SER A 97 21.12 16.38 4.68
CA SER A 97 22.55 16.69 4.70
C SER A 97 22.81 18.17 4.42
N ILE A 98 22.13 18.76 3.43
CA ILE A 98 22.26 20.19 3.12
C ILE A 98 21.78 21.06 4.29
N ALA A 99 20.64 20.70 4.91
CA ALA A 99 20.14 21.42 6.08
C ALA A 99 21.13 21.38 7.25
N LEU A 100 21.67 20.19 7.57
CA LEU A 100 22.64 20.01 8.64
C LEU A 100 23.94 20.80 8.39
N THR A 101 24.46 20.77 7.16
CA THR A 101 25.64 21.59 6.81
C THR A 101 25.34 23.07 7.01
N GLY A 102 24.14 23.53 6.67
CA GLY A 102 23.69 24.90 6.95
C GLY A 102 23.76 25.25 8.44
N THR A 103 23.20 24.41 9.31
CA THR A 103 23.23 24.60 10.76
C THR A 103 24.65 24.59 11.33
N ILE A 104 25.52 23.69 10.86
CA ILE A 104 26.92 23.62 11.32
C ILE A 104 27.69 24.89 10.95
N LEU A 105 27.50 25.41 9.73
CA LEU A 105 28.15 26.64 9.28
C LEU A 105 27.66 27.88 10.04
N GLU A 106 26.40 27.87 10.49
CA GLU A 106 25.84 28.91 11.36
C GLU A 106 26.46 28.87 12.77
N ILE A 107 26.62 27.67 13.35
CA ILE A 107 27.21 27.49 14.69
C ILE A 107 28.73 27.74 14.72
N ALA A 108 29.46 27.35 13.69
CA ALA A 108 30.93 27.42 13.65
C ALA A 108 31.48 28.84 13.45
N ASP A 109 30.62 29.86 13.42
CA ASP A 109 30.90 31.28 13.25
C ASP A 109 31.98 31.65 12.22
N VAL A 110 32.02 30.92 11.10
CA VAL A 110 33.06 31.13 10.08
C VAL A 110 32.86 32.50 9.39
N GLU A 111 33.76 33.45 9.61
CA GLU A 111 33.72 34.79 9.00
C GLU A 111 34.06 34.75 7.49
N TYR A 112 33.05 34.64 6.64
CA TYR A 112 33.19 34.93 5.20
C TYR A 112 32.02 35.80 4.73
N SER A 113 32.31 36.89 4.00
CA SER A 113 31.33 37.86 3.48
C SER A 113 30.27 37.26 2.54
N HIS A 114 30.52 36.09 1.96
CA HIS A 114 29.58 35.34 1.11
C HIS A 114 28.57 34.48 1.89
N LYS A 115 28.57 34.54 3.25
CA LYS A 115 27.74 33.72 4.17
C LYS A 115 26.24 33.72 3.81
N ARG A 116 25.67 34.89 3.54
CA ARG A 116 24.21 35.06 3.44
C ARG A 116 23.62 34.45 2.18
N GLU A 117 24.25 34.65 1.03
CA GLU A 117 23.74 34.15 -0.26
C GLU A 117 23.90 32.64 -0.38
N ALA A 118 25.04 32.09 0.06
CA ALA A 118 25.27 30.65 0.11
C ALA A 118 24.29 29.96 1.08
N TYR A 119 24.09 30.52 2.27
CA TYR A 119 23.13 30.02 3.24
C TYR A 119 21.69 30.01 2.71
N ILE A 120 21.22 31.13 2.14
CA ILE A 120 19.88 31.23 1.55
C ILE A 120 19.72 30.17 0.44
N SER A 121 20.74 30.00 -0.41
CA SER A 121 20.72 29.00 -1.48
C SER A 121 20.66 27.57 -0.94
N MET A 122 21.35 27.26 0.16
CA MET A 122 21.31 25.96 0.82
C MET A 122 19.94 25.67 1.45
N VAL A 123 19.35 26.65 2.15
CA VAL A 123 18.00 26.53 2.74
C VAL A 123 16.95 26.29 1.66
N ILE A 124 16.97 27.10 0.59
CA ILE A 124 16.05 26.94 -0.55
C ILE A 124 16.24 25.57 -1.21
N SER A 125 17.49 25.17 -1.47
CA SER A 125 17.78 23.87 -2.08
C SER A 125 17.32 22.69 -1.22
N SER A 126 17.55 22.76 0.10
CA SER A 126 17.06 21.76 1.05
C SER A 126 15.53 21.67 1.05
N ALA A 127 14.83 22.82 1.10
CA ALA A 127 13.37 22.87 1.06
C ALA A 127 12.78 22.29 -0.23
N ILE A 128 13.39 22.61 -1.39
CA ILE A 128 12.99 22.06 -2.69
C ILE A 128 13.19 20.54 -2.70
N LEU A 129 14.36 20.05 -2.29
CA LEU A 129 14.63 18.61 -2.24
C LEU A 129 13.72 17.89 -1.26
N ALA A 130 13.39 18.48 -0.11
CA ALA A 130 12.43 17.93 0.83
C ALA A 130 11.03 17.78 0.18
N LYS A 131 10.59 18.78 -0.59
CA LYS A 131 9.33 18.71 -1.35
C LYS A 131 9.35 17.65 -2.45
N VAL A 132 10.47 17.51 -3.17
CA VAL A 132 10.66 16.45 -4.17
C VAL A 132 10.66 15.07 -3.52
N SER A 133 11.34 14.91 -2.38
CA SER A 133 11.31 13.69 -1.57
C SER A 133 9.88 13.32 -1.16
N TYR A 134 9.12 14.31 -0.68
CA TYR A 134 7.70 14.12 -0.34
C TYR A 134 6.86 13.70 -1.55
N GLY A 135 7.06 14.31 -2.72
CA GLY A 135 6.38 13.91 -3.96
C GLY A 135 6.66 12.46 -4.36
N TYR A 136 7.90 11.99 -4.20
CA TYR A 136 8.24 10.58 -4.40
C TYR A 136 7.57 9.66 -3.38
N LYS A 137 7.50 10.06 -2.09
CA LYS A 137 6.80 9.29 -1.05
C LYS A 137 5.31 9.14 -1.38
N GLN A 138 4.63 10.21 -1.77
CA GLN A 138 3.21 10.17 -2.17
C GLN A 138 3.00 9.29 -3.41
N SER A 139 3.88 9.43 -4.39
CA SER A 139 3.85 8.59 -5.58
C SER A 139 4.05 7.10 -5.26
N ALA A 140 4.85 6.79 -4.24
CA ALA A 140 5.09 5.42 -3.78
C ALA A 140 3.84 4.85 -3.11
N LEU A 141 3.20 5.62 -2.21
CA LEU A 141 1.94 5.24 -1.55
C LEU A 141 0.84 4.99 -2.57
N SER A 142 0.69 5.86 -3.57
CA SER A 142 -0.29 5.68 -4.65
C SER A 142 -0.09 4.36 -5.41
N SER A 143 1.15 4.06 -5.82
CA SER A 143 1.45 2.78 -6.49
C SER A 143 1.25 1.58 -5.56
N MET A 144 1.53 1.72 -4.27
CA MET A 144 1.33 0.66 -3.28
C MET A 144 -0.16 0.36 -3.06
N ASN A 145 -1.00 1.38 -2.91
CA ASN A 145 -2.46 1.23 -2.84
C ASN A 145 -3.00 0.55 -4.10
N ARG A 146 -2.48 0.91 -5.28
CA ARG A 146 -2.85 0.26 -6.54
C ARG A 146 -2.44 -1.21 -6.58
N ALA A 147 -1.25 -1.55 -6.07
CA ALA A 147 -0.79 -2.93 -5.98
C ALA A 147 -1.73 -3.78 -5.10
N VAL A 148 -2.09 -3.27 -3.92
CA VAL A 148 -3.03 -3.94 -3.01
C VAL A 148 -4.41 -4.09 -3.66
N TRP A 149 -4.92 -3.06 -4.31
CA TRP A 149 -6.21 -3.14 -5.01
C TRP A 149 -6.20 -4.21 -6.12
N LEU A 150 -5.13 -4.26 -6.93
CA LEU A 150 -4.98 -5.26 -7.99
C LEU A 150 -4.95 -6.68 -7.42
N TYR A 151 -4.24 -6.88 -6.31
CA TYR A 151 -4.20 -8.16 -5.61
C TYR A 151 -5.58 -8.58 -5.10
N ASN A 152 -6.27 -7.69 -4.36
CA ASN A 152 -7.61 -7.99 -3.85
C ASN A 152 -8.64 -8.23 -4.98
N ARG A 153 -8.48 -7.56 -6.12
CA ARG A 153 -9.29 -7.84 -7.32
C ARG A 153 -8.98 -9.23 -7.89
N ASP A 154 -7.71 -9.59 -7.98
CA ASP A 154 -7.29 -10.91 -8.48
C ASP A 154 -7.72 -12.04 -7.53
N LEU A 155 -7.80 -11.75 -6.22
CA LEU A 155 -8.37 -12.61 -5.20
C LEU A 155 -9.86 -12.89 -5.45
N VAL A 156 -10.67 -11.83 -5.54
CA VAL A 156 -12.14 -11.93 -5.74
C VAL A 156 -12.48 -12.59 -7.08
N SER A 157 -11.69 -12.33 -8.11
CA SER A 157 -11.89 -12.94 -9.44
C SER A 157 -11.41 -14.39 -9.54
N GLY A 158 -10.87 -14.97 -8.46
CA GLY A 158 -10.38 -16.36 -8.44
C GLY A 158 -9.13 -16.60 -9.29
N ARG A 159 -8.43 -15.53 -9.71
CA ARG A 159 -7.21 -15.61 -10.53
C ARG A 159 -5.99 -16.01 -9.71
N LEU A 160 -6.02 -15.75 -8.40
CA LEU A 160 -4.99 -16.21 -7.48
C LEU A 160 -5.21 -17.71 -7.17
N LYS A 161 -4.25 -18.56 -7.56
CA LYS A 161 -4.22 -19.94 -7.06
C LYS A 161 -3.92 -19.90 -5.57
N ARG A 162 -4.72 -20.62 -4.76
CA ARG A 162 -4.51 -20.74 -3.31
C ARG A 162 -3.07 -21.18 -3.05
N VAL A 163 -2.29 -20.35 -2.36
CA VAL A 163 -1.04 -20.78 -1.76
C VAL A 163 -1.42 -21.37 -0.41
N SER A 164 -1.62 -22.68 -0.37
CA SER A 164 -1.72 -23.44 0.88
C SER A 164 -0.32 -23.51 1.51
N TYR A 165 -0.14 -22.83 2.64
CA TYR A 165 1.03 -22.97 3.51
C TYR A 165 0.91 -24.21 4.38
#